data_AF-A0A2A2TF06-F1
#
_entry.id   AF-A0A2A2TF06-F1
#
_cell.length_a   1.000
_cell.length_b   1.000
_cell.length_c   1.000
_cell.angle_alpha   90.00
_cell.angle_beta   90.00
_cell.angle_gamma   90.00
#
_symmetry.space_group_name_H-M   'P 1'
#
loop_
_entity.id
_entity.type
_entity.pdbx_description
1 polymer ?
#
loop_
_entity_poly.entity_id
_entity_poly.type
_entity_poly.pdbx_seq_one_letter_code
_entity_poly.pdbx_strand_id
1 'polypeptide(L)'
;MIEKNNYKSSQSPEDSRNISELFYLLNFFSKSHTEQWDTAPTEFKPVWVETYSVHCNVYNPIYFLTCMLMRSIEEMLYKSYGFKKETVLILEDEIHSLVSFWITEYYDMIFDKEGGITGPGQIWLVLSRLCQIALSFEDWSKYEVQELSFEYFLENHSYPYDPV
;
A
#
# COMPACT_ATOMS: atom_id res chain seq x y z
N MET A 1 34.65 -16.07 17.50
CA MET A 1 33.24 -16.38 17.78
C MET A 1 32.45 -15.14 17.43
N ILE A 2 31.65 -15.19 16.37
CA ILE A 2 30.76 -14.08 16.01
C ILE A 2 29.47 -14.33 16.80
N GLU A 3 29.20 -13.47 17.77
CA GLU A 3 27.92 -13.48 18.48
C GLU A 3 26.81 -13.19 17.47
N LYS A 4 26.00 -14.21 17.19
CA LYS A 4 24.71 -14.03 16.54
C LYS A 4 23.83 -13.26 17.52
N ASN A 5 23.76 -11.95 17.36
CA ASN A 5 22.73 -11.12 17.99
C ASN A 5 21.37 -11.57 17.45
N ASN A 6 20.76 -12.54 18.12
CA ASN A 6 19.35 -12.87 18.00
C ASN A 6 18.54 -11.73 18.66
N TYR A 7 18.49 -10.56 18.01
CA TYR A 7 17.42 -9.61 18.25
C TYR A 7 16.18 -10.16 17.54
N LYS A 8 15.52 -11.13 18.17
CA LYS A 8 14.12 -11.39 17.83
C LYS A 8 13.34 -10.16 18.28
N SER A 9 12.94 -9.39 17.28
CA SER A 9 12.09 -8.21 17.35
C SER A 9 11.08 -8.27 18.50
N SER A 10 11.07 -7.25 19.36
CA SER A 10 10.09 -7.03 20.43
C SER A 10 8.74 -6.52 19.90
N GLN A 11 8.39 -6.86 18.66
CA GLN A 11 7.19 -6.37 17.99
C GLN A 11 5.93 -6.91 18.66
N SER A 12 4.97 -6.02 18.85
CA SER A 12 3.62 -6.45 19.18
C SER A 12 2.98 -7.16 17.98
N PRO A 13 1.96 -8.00 18.20
CA PRO A 13 1.20 -8.59 17.10
C PRO A 13 0.60 -7.55 16.14
N GLU A 14 0.23 -6.38 16.67
CA GLU A 14 -0.30 -5.28 15.87
C GLU A 14 0.77 -4.66 14.97
N ASP A 15 2.00 -4.49 15.47
CA ASP A 15 3.12 -3.99 14.66
C ASP A 15 3.46 -4.97 13.55
N SER A 16 3.52 -6.28 13.85
CA SER A 16 3.76 -7.33 12.83
C SER A 16 2.70 -7.28 11.73
N ARG A 17 1.42 -7.14 12.11
CA ARG A 17 0.32 -7.02 11.15
C ARG A 17 0.48 -5.79 10.26
N ASN A 18 0.65 -4.61 10.84
CA ASN A 18 0.72 -3.35 10.08
C ASN A 18 1.95 -3.31 9.15
N ILE A 19 3.08 -3.88 9.58
CA ILE A 19 4.27 -4.01 8.74
C ILE A 19 4.06 -5.02 7.61
N SER A 20 3.35 -6.12 7.88
CA SER A 20 2.97 -7.11 6.86
C SER A 20 2.05 -6.50 5.80
N GLU A 21 1.09 -5.66 6.22
CA GLU A 21 0.22 -4.90 5.33
C GLU A 21 1.03 -4.00 4.39
N LEU A 22 1.91 -3.17 4.97
CA LEU A 22 2.77 -2.30 4.18
C LEU A 22 3.67 -3.09 3.23
N PHE A 23 4.29 -4.18 3.70
CA PHE A 23 5.13 -5.03 2.87
C PHE A 23 4.36 -5.64 1.70
N TYR A 24 3.15 -6.16 1.95
CA TYR A 24 2.29 -6.70 0.89
C TYR A 24 1.99 -5.63 -0.16
N LEU A 25 1.57 -4.44 0.27
CA LEU A 25 1.17 -3.36 -0.64
C LEU A 25 2.34 -2.86 -1.46
N LEU A 26 3.52 -2.67 -0.84
CA LEU A 26 4.74 -2.33 -1.57
C LEU A 26 5.12 -3.42 -2.58
N ASN A 27 5.01 -4.71 -2.22
CA ASN A 27 5.28 -5.79 -3.16
C ASN A 27 4.27 -5.82 -4.31
N PHE A 28 3.00 -5.61 -4.04
CA PHE A 28 1.95 -5.53 -5.06
C PHE A 28 2.25 -4.40 -6.06
N PHE A 29 2.43 -3.18 -5.56
CA PHE A 29 2.65 -2.00 -6.39
C PHE A 29 4.04 -1.96 -7.02
N SER A 30 5.02 -2.72 -6.52
CA SER A 30 6.33 -2.85 -7.15
C SER A 30 6.31 -3.56 -8.52
N LYS A 31 5.23 -4.30 -8.83
CA LYS A 31 5.04 -4.98 -10.12
C LYS A 31 4.66 -4.01 -11.23
N SER A 32 4.73 -4.45 -12.49
CA SER A 32 4.22 -3.66 -13.62
C SER A 32 2.71 -3.47 -13.53
N HIS A 33 2.20 -2.43 -14.20
CA HIS A 33 0.76 -2.15 -14.29
C HIS A 33 -0.04 -3.38 -14.74
N THR A 34 0.42 -4.07 -15.79
CA THR A 34 -0.23 -5.29 -16.28
C THR A 34 -0.28 -6.39 -15.22
N GLU A 35 0.81 -6.65 -14.51
CA GLU A 35 0.85 -7.67 -13.45
C GLU A 35 -0.02 -7.31 -12.24
N GLN A 36 -0.12 -6.02 -11.89
CA GLN A 36 -1.04 -5.56 -10.84
C GLN A 36 -2.49 -5.89 -11.23
N TRP A 37 -2.88 -5.58 -12.47
CA TRP A 37 -4.22 -5.87 -12.98
C TRP A 37 -4.51 -7.35 -13.17
N ASP A 38 -3.51 -8.15 -13.56
CA ASP A 38 -3.67 -9.60 -13.73
C ASP A 38 -3.84 -10.34 -12.39
N THR A 39 -3.43 -9.70 -11.28
CA THR A 39 -3.55 -10.26 -9.93
C THR A 39 -4.72 -9.70 -9.14
N ALA A 40 -5.25 -8.53 -9.51
CA ALA A 40 -6.44 -7.97 -8.91
C ALA A 40 -7.70 -8.77 -9.31
N PRO A 41 -8.68 -8.93 -8.40
CA PRO A 41 -9.91 -9.63 -8.71
C PRO A 41 -10.70 -8.90 -9.81
N THR A 42 -11.22 -9.64 -10.77
CA THR A 42 -12.01 -9.09 -11.88
C THR A 42 -13.40 -8.62 -11.46
N GLU A 43 -13.95 -9.24 -10.42
CA GLU A 43 -15.21 -8.83 -9.80
C GLU A 43 -14.90 -8.13 -8.47
N PHE A 44 -15.32 -6.88 -8.34
CA PHE A 44 -15.18 -6.11 -7.11
C PHE A 44 -16.52 -5.50 -6.74
N LYS A 45 -16.99 -5.80 -5.52
CA LYS A 45 -18.20 -5.19 -4.99
C LYS A 45 -17.85 -3.83 -4.40
N PRO A 46 -18.67 -2.78 -4.62
CA PRO A 46 -18.41 -1.48 -4.03
C PRO A 46 -18.34 -1.57 -2.50
N VAL A 47 -17.35 -0.91 -1.93
CA VAL A 47 -17.12 -0.86 -0.49
C VAL A 47 -16.82 0.57 -0.05
N TRP A 48 -17.13 0.86 1.21
CA TRP A 48 -16.69 2.08 1.86
C TRP A 48 -15.32 1.86 2.50
N VAL A 49 -14.41 2.82 2.31
CA VAL A 49 -13.05 2.79 2.87
C VAL A 49 -12.83 4.02 3.74
N GLU A 50 -12.22 3.79 4.89
CA GLU A 50 -11.79 4.83 5.83
C GLU A 50 -10.28 4.73 6.08
N THR A 51 -9.57 5.80 5.75
CA THR A 51 -8.17 6.04 6.15
C THR A 51 -8.11 7.25 7.10
N TYR A 52 -6.92 7.69 7.52
CA TYR A 52 -6.82 8.90 8.34
C TYR A 52 -7.20 10.17 7.57
N SER A 53 -6.91 10.22 6.27
CA SER A 53 -7.13 11.41 5.44
C SER A 53 -8.30 11.29 4.46
N VAL A 54 -8.73 10.08 4.11
CA VAL A 54 -9.74 9.87 3.06
C VAL A 54 -10.84 8.93 3.53
N HIS A 55 -12.08 9.31 3.23
CA HIS A 55 -13.27 8.49 3.42
C HIS A 55 -14.06 8.51 2.12
N CYS A 56 -14.16 7.37 1.43
CA CYS A 56 -14.79 7.31 0.12
C CYS A 56 -15.36 5.94 -0.22
N ASN A 57 -16.33 5.93 -1.14
CA ASN A 57 -16.76 4.73 -1.82
C ASN A 57 -15.74 4.35 -2.89
N VAL A 58 -15.35 3.08 -2.89
CA VAL A 58 -14.42 2.52 -3.85
C VAL A 58 -15.14 1.47 -4.68
N TYR A 59 -15.02 1.58 -6.01
CA TYR A 59 -15.66 0.68 -6.97
C TYR A 59 -14.64 -0.18 -7.74
N ASN A 60 -13.35 -0.04 -7.43
CA ASN A 60 -12.24 -0.61 -8.18
C ASN A 60 -11.22 -1.26 -7.23
N PRO A 61 -10.74 -2.49 -7.52
CA PRO A 61 -9.84 -3.21 -6.63
C PRO A 61 -8.44 -2.60 -6.53
N ILE A 62 -7.93 -1.98 -7.60
CA ILE A 62 -6.64 -1.28 -7.59
C ILE A 62 -6.75 0.02 -6.81
N TYR A 63 -7.85 0.76 -7.00
CA TYR A 63 -8.12 1.95 -6.19
C TYR A 63 -8.23 1.57 -4.70
N PHE A 64 -8.90 0.46 -4.39
CA PHE A 64 -9.00 -0.06 -3.03
C PHE A 64 -7.61 -0.31 -2.40
N LEU A 65 -6.73 -1.04 -3.09
CA LEU A 65 -5.36 -1.26 -2.60
C LEU A 65 -4.55 0.04 -2.52
N THR A 66 -4.85 1.03 -3.37
CA THR A 66 -4.18 2.34 -3.33
C THR A 66 -4.57 3.10 -2.06
N CYS A 67 -5.86 3.08 -1.67
CA CYS A 67 -6.30 3.59 -0.38
C CYS A 67 -5.66 2.82 0.79
N MET A 68 -5.50 1.50 0.67
CA MET A 68 -4.81 0.70 1.69
C MET A 68 -3.33 1.08 1.82
N LEU A 69 -2.63 1.35 0.70
CA LEU A 69 -1.25 1.82 0.72
C LEU A 69 -1.13 3.15 1.46
N MET A 70 -2.01 4.10 1.16
CA MET A 70 -2.06 5.37 1.87
C MET A 70 -2.28 5.16 3.38
N ARG A 71 -3.29 4.37 3.76
CA ARG A 71 -3.59 4.03 5.17
C ARG A 71 -2.39 3.42 5.88
N SER A 72 -1.70 2.45 5.27
CA SER A 72 -0.54 1.79 5.88
C SER A 72 0.64 2.75 6.07
N ILE A 73 0.82 3.72 5.17
CA ILE A 73 1.84 4.76 5.34
C ILE A 73 1.45 5.72 6.47
N GLU A 74 0.20 6.16 6.53
CA GLU A 74 -0.31 7.02 7.61
C GLU A 74 -0.12 6.37 9.00
N GLU A 75 -0.46 5.08 9.13
CA GLU A 75 -0.26 4.31 10.38
C GLU A 75 1.23 4.22 10.75
N MET A 76 2.11 4.04 9.76
CA MET A 76 3.56 4.04 9.97
C MET A 76 4.06 5.39 10.51
N LEU A 77 3.57 6.49 9.96
CA LEU A 77 3.91 7.84 10.44
C LEU A 77 3.44 8.07 11.88
N TYR A 78 2.30 7.49 12.25
CA TYR A 78 1.77 7.59 13.62
C TYR A 78 2.56 6.75 14.64
N LYS A 79 2.90 5.50 14.32
CA LYS A 79 3.52 4.56 15.29
C LYS A 79 5.02 4.32 15.15
N SER A 80 5.67 4.81 14.10
CA SER A 80 7.10 4.64 13.78
C SER A 80 7.66 3.24 14.07
N TYR A 81 7.73 2.39 13.05
CA TYR A 81 8.22 1.00 13.17
C TYR A 81 9.75 0.84 13.16
N GLY A 82 10.50 1.92 13.41
CA GLY A 82 11.96 1.90 13.31
C GLY A 82 12.48 1.58 11.90
N PHE A 83 11.73 2.02 10.87
CA PHE A 83 12.22 2.00 9.49
C PHE A 83 13.44 2.91 9.34
N LYS A 84 14.31 2.60 8.38
CA LYS A 84 15.42 3.47 8.02
C LYS A 84 14.87 4.81 7.53
N LYS A 85 15.61 5.88 7.81
CA LYS A 85 15.20 7.24 7.46
C LYS A 85 14.94 7.37 5.96
N GLU A 86 15.76 6.74 5.12
CA GLU A 86 15.61 6.73 3.67
C GLU A 86 14.28 6.08 3.25
N THR A 87 13.94 4.93 3.84
CA THR A 87 12.65 4.26 3.62
C THR A 87 11.49 5.19 4.00
N VAL A 88 11.55 5.83 5.16
CA VAL A 88 10.51 6.75 5.63
C VAL A 88 10.32 7.92 4.66
N LEU A 89 11.41 8.55 4.21
CA LEU A 89 11.34 9.66 3.25
C LEU A 89 10.67 9.24 1.93
N ILE A 90 11.00 8.05 1.41
CA ILE A 90 10.36 7.56 0.18
C ILE A 90 8.87 7.27 0.41
N LEU A 91 8.50 6.70 1.55
CA LEU A 91 7.11 6.40 1.87
C LEU A 91 6.28 7.67 2.05
N GLU A 92 6.78 8.62 2.84
CA GLU A 92 6.10 9.85 3.21
C GLU A 92 6.10 10.90 2.08
N ASP A 93 7.28 11.29 1.61
CA ASP A 93 7.41 12.46 0.73
C ASP A 93 7.08 12.11 -0.72
N GLU A 94 7.39 10.88 -1.16
CA GLU A 94 7.22 10.47 -2.55
C GLU A 94 5.93 9.66 -2.77
N ILE A 95 5.79 8.52 -2.10
CA ILE A 95 4.66 7.60 -2.35
C ILE A 95 3.35 8.18 -1.82
N HIS A 96 3.31 8.57 -0.55
CA HIS A 96 2.10 9.10 0.06
C HIS A 96 1.63 10.40 -0.62
N SER A 97 2.54 11.35 -0.89
CA SER A 97 2.20 12.56 -1.64
C SER A 97 1.60 12.26 -3.03
N LEU A 98 2.20 11.32 -3.75
CA LEU A 98 1.74 10.91 -5.08
C LEU A 98 0.33 10.31 -5.02
N VAL A 99 0.13 9.35 -4.12
CA VAL A 99 -1.14 8.64 -3.95
C VAL A 99 -2.22 9.59 -3.43
N SER A 100 -1.91 10.46 -2.46
CA SER A 100 -2.85 11.43 -1.93
C SER A 100 -3.38 12.34 -3.04
N PHE A 101 -2.48 12.91 -3.86
CA PHE A 101 -2.86 13.74 -5.01
C PHE A 101 -3.74 12.99 -6.01
N TRP A 102 -3.41 11.73 -6.29
CA TRP A 102 -4.18 10.85 -7.17
C TRP A 102 -5.60 10.63 -6.65
N ILE A 103 -5.75 10.33 -5.36
CA ILE A 103 -7.04 10.06 -4.74
C ILE A 103 -7.91 11.32 -4.68
N THR A 104 -7.34 12.49 -4.37
CA THR A 104 -8.12 13.72 -4.18
C THR A 104 -8.44 14.44 -5.49
N GLU A 105 -7.53 14.42 -6.46
CA GLU A 105 -7.66 15.20 -7.69
C GLU A 105 -8.12 14.36 -8.89
N TYR A 106 -7.96 13.03 -8.85
CA TYR A 106 -8.34 12.13 -9.94
C TYR A 106 -9.37 11.10 -9.46
N TYR A 107 -10.64 11.51 -9.55
CA TYR A 107 -11.86 10.74 -9.21
C TYR A 107 -12.06 9.47 -10.07
N ASP A 108 -11.17 8.49 -9.99
CA ASP A 108 -11.24 7.16 -10.65
C ASP A 108 -10.57 7.02 -12.02
N MET A 109 -10.40 8.10 -12.79
CA MET A 109 -9.88 8.00 -14.17
C MET A 109 -8.47 7.35 -14.25
N ILE A 110 -7.62 7.58 -13.26
CA ILE A 110 -6.27 6.99 -13.20
C ILE A 110 -6.27 5.50 -12.83
N PHE A 111 -7.37 5.01 -12.27
CA PHE A 111 -7.59 3.63 -11.83
C PHE A 111 -8.36 2.81 -12.86
N ASP A 112 -8.71 3.39 -14.02
CA ASP A 112 -9.29 2.65 -15.14
C ASP A 112 -8.21 1.93 -15.95
N LYS A 113 -8.45 0.64 -16.22
CA LYS A 113 -7.53 -0.23 -16.98
C LYS A 113 -7.18 0.32 -18.37
N GLU A 114 -8.10 1.05 -19.01
CA GLU A 114 -7.94 1.58 -20.37
C GLU A 114 -7.71 3.11 -20.42
N GLY A 115 -7.77 3.83 -19.28
CA GLY A 115 -8.22 5.23 -19.26
C GLY A 115 -7.37 6.27 -18.54
N GLY A 116 -6.04 6.14 -18.44
CA GLY A 116 -5.20 7.19 -17.84
C GLY A 116 -4.84 8.35 -18.80
N ILE A 117 -5.03 9.61 -18.36
CA ILE A 117 -5.22 10.85 -19.16
C ILE A 117 -4.08 11.22 -20.16
N THR A 118 -2.84 10.75 -20.03
CA THR A 118 -1.80 10.89 -21.08
C THR A 118 -0.81 9.73 -21.11
N GLY A 119 -1.29 8.51 -20.83
CA GLY A 119 -0.53 7.27 -20.93
C GLY A 119 -0.59 6.42 -19.64
N PRO A 120 -1.21 5.24 -19.65
CA PRO A 120 -1.42 4.42 -18.44
C PRO A 120 -0.14 3.76 -17.89
N GLY A 121 0.91 3.58 -18.69
CA GLY A 121 2.12 2.89 -18.21
C GLY A 121 3.07 3.75 -17.37
N GLN A 122 3.16 5.06 -17.62
CA GLN A 122 4.24 5.88 -17.07
C GLN A 122 4.00 6.29 -15.62
N ILE A 123 2.76 6.62 -15.28
CA ILE A 123 2.36 7.05 -13.93
C ILE A 123 2.49 5.88 -12.94
N TRP A 124 1.95 4.71 -13.31
CA TRP A 124 2.11 3.46 -12.54
C TRP A 124 3.55 2.96 -12.49
N LEU A 125 4.37 3.24 -13.51
CA LEU A 125 5.81 2.94 -13.49
C LEU A 125 6.55 3.76 -12.42
N VAL A 126 6.16 5.02 -12.19
CA VAL A 126 6.75 5.83 -11.11
C VAL A 126 6.45 5.21 -9.76
N LEU A 127 5.18 4.88 -9.48
CA LEU A 127 4.81 4.21 -8.23
C LEU A 127 5.55 2.87 -8.06
N SER A 128 5.58 2.05 -9.12
CA SER A 128 6.29 0.76 -9.11
C SER A 128 7.76 0.91 -8.75
N ARG A 129 8.45 1.88 -9.33
CA ARG A 129 9.85 2.16 -8.99
C ARG A 129 10.02 2.64 -7.56
N LEU A 130 9.17 3.55 -7.08
CA LEU A 130 9.24 4.03 -5.70
C LEU A 130 9.03 2.87 -4.71
N CYS A 131 8.07 1.98 -4.97
CA CYS A 131 7.85 0.80 -4.13
C CYS A 131 9.03 -0.18 -4.17
N GLN A 132 9.64 -0.43 -5.33
CA GLN A 132 10.86 -1.24 -5.44
C GLN A 132 12.02 -0.62 -4.63
N ILE A 133 12.18 0.69 -4.71
CA ILE A 133 13.21 1.41 -4.00
C ILE A 133 12.97 1.30 -2.48
N ALA A 134 11.75 1.57 -2.00
CA ALA A 134 11.39 1.42 -0.58
C ALA A 134 11.64 -0.01 -0.08
N LEU A 135 11.26 -1.02 -0.86
CA LEU A 135 11.53 -2.43 -0.54
C LEU A 135 13.04 -2.72 -0.44
N SER A 136 13.85 -2.13 -1.31
CA SER A 136 15.30 -2.38 -1.35
C SER A 136 16.10 -1.69 -0.25
N PHE A 137 15.64 -0.52 0.21
CA PHE A 137 16.34 0.24 1.25
C PHE A 137 16.18 -0.39 2.63
N GLU A 138 15.01 -0.96 2.91
CA GLU A 138 14.71 -1.52 4.22
C GLU A 138 15.24 -2.96 4.37
N ASP A 139 15.70 -3.30 5.58
CA ASP A 139 16.04 -4.68 5.91
C ASP A 139 14.80 -5.40 6.45
N TRP A 140 13.98 -5.93 5.54
CA TRP A 140 12.74 -6.62 5.90
C TRP A 140 12.95 -7.90 6.69
N SER A 141 14.16 -8.48 6.68
CA SER A 141 14.46 -9.71 7.42
C SER A 141 14.43 -9.54 8.93
N LYS A 142 14.45 -8.29 9.41
CA LYS A 142 14.32 -7.95 10.84
C LYS A 142 12.88 -8.02 11.36
N TYR A 143 11.90 -8.18 10.46
CA TYR A 143 10.48 -8.17 10.78
C TYR A 143 9.84 -9.53 10.61
N GLU A 144 8.83 -9.83 11.43
CA GLU A 144 7.97 -10.99 11.22
C GLU A 144 6.86 -10.60 10.22
N VAL A 145 7.14 -10.82 8.94
CA VAL A 145 6.22 -10.54 7.83
C VAL A 145 5.35 -11.76 7.56
N GLN A 146 4.03 -11.57 7.64
CA GLN A 146 3.02 -12.56 7.34
C GLN A 146 2.64 -12.50 5.86
N GLU A 147 2.33 -13.64 5.26
CA GLU A 147 1.76 -13.69 3.91
C GLU A 147 0.29 -13.25 3.98
N LEU A 148 -0.05 -12.20 3.23
CA LEU A 148 -1.40 -11.64 3.16
C LEU A 148 -1.98 -11.83 1.76
N SER A 149 -3.31 -11.77 1.66
CA SER A 149 -4.04 -11.81 0.40
C SER A 149 -4.85 -10.52 0.19
N PHE A 150 -5.45 -10.36 -0.98
CA PHE A 150 -6.37 -9.25 -1.23
C PHE A 150 -7.59 -9.30 -0.30
N GLU A 151 -8.14 -10.50 -0.10
CA GLU A 151 -9.31 -10.76 0.74
C GLU A 151 -9.06 -10.34 2.19
N TYR A 152 -7.83 -10.52 2.70
CA TYR A 152 -7.45 -10.03 4.01
C TYR A 152 -7.73 -8.52 4.15
N PHE A 153 -7.38 -7.71 3.15
CA PHE A 153 -7.63 -6.27 3.21
C PHE A 153 -9.13 -5.95 3.17
N LEU A 154 -9.88 -6.64 2.31
CA LEU A 154 -11.34 -6.47 2.25
C LEU A 154 -11.99 -6.78 3.60
N GLU A 155 -11.63 -7.90 4.23
CA GLU A 155 -12.24 -8.33 5.49
C GLU A 155 -11.91 -7.40 6.66
N ASN A 156 -10.74 -6.77 6.66
CA ASN A 156 -10.25 -6.00 7.80
C ASN A 156 -10.34 -4.48 7.64
N HIS A 157 -10.44 -3.98 6.41
CA HIS A 157 -10.32 -2.54 6.12
C HIS A 157 -11.41 -2.02 5.16
N SER A 158 -12.47 -2.78 4.95
CA SER A 158 -13.63 -2.33 4.19
C SER A 158 -14.91 -2.41 5.01
N TYR A 159 -15.80 -1.46 4.74
CA TYR A 159 -17.13 -1.40 5.33
C TYR A 159 -18.18 -1.60 4.22
N PRO A 160 -19.42 -1.98 4.60
CA PRO A 160 -20.53 -1.95 3.66
C PRO A 160 -20.59 -0.59 2.95
N TYR A 161 -20.88 -0.62 1.65
CA TYR A 161 -21.08 0.57 0.83
C TYR A 161 -21.94 1.63 1.53
N ASP A 162 -21.47 2.87 1.55
CA ASP A 162 -22.20 4.00 2.12
C ASP A 162 -22.85 4.82 1.00
N PRO A 163 -24.19 4.85 0.86
CA PRO A 163 -24.87 5.56 -0.23
C PRO A 163 -24.86 7.09 -0.12
N VAL A 164 -24.23 7.67 0.92
CA VAL A 164 -24.25 9.09 1.27
C VAL A 164 -23.50 9.99 0.29
#